data_AF-K2NPH6-F1
#
_entry.id   AF-K2NPH6-F1
#
_cell.length_a   1.000
_cell.length_b   1.000
_cell.length_c   1.000
_cell.angle_alpha   90.00
_cell.angle_beta   90.00
_cell.angle_gamma   90.00
#
_symmetry.space_group_name_H-M   'P 1'
#
loop_
_entity.id
_entity.type
_entity.pdbx_description
1 polymer ?
#
loop_
_entity_poly.entity_id
_entity_poly.type
_entity_poly.pdbx_seq_one_letter_code
_entity_poly.pdbx_strand_id
1 'polypeptide(L)'
;MAMMMTGRVLLVCALCVLWCGAGDCFGNGVDVVSVEKLKEAQEQRVTAAAAAAEAAKIAVNAAEAAEAAANATLKAAAITTAIAGDHADETAPKAAETAIEAGKTAKAAEAAEVEAAKAAAAAAEAAKAAKIAEAAEASAETAKAAEAAKAAAAKVAAAVKVGKQEAEKAAAAAAKGANAEAETAKAKAAEAASEAAKASAEAARAAKAAAKAATEAAKIAAKIAEAAKAGQQQNEDFWKNKKGFGANATANTEYSDGSTAASLTTSPLLLLLVVVACAAAVVAA
;
A
#
# COMPACT_ATOMS: atom_id res chain seq x y z
N MET A 1 -53.95 -29.74 -1.34
CA MET A 1 -54.40 -28.65 -0.46
C MET A 1 -53.75 -28.87 0.90
N ALA A 2 -52.49 -28.44 1.05
CA ALA A 2 -51.68 -28.68 2.24
C ALA A 2 -51.54 -27.37 3.04
N MET A 3 -51.69 -27.50 4.35
CA MET A 3 -52.03 -26.47 5.32
C MET A 3 -50.96 -25.38 5.52
N MET A 4 -51.38 -24.12 5.47
CA MET A 4 -50.58 -22.94 5.83
C MET A 4 -50.85 -22.50 7.27
N MET A 5 -50.62 -23.35 8.27
CA MET A 5 -51.00 -23.05 9.67
C MET A 5 -49.85 -23.03 10.69
N THR A 6 -48.60 -23.26 10.28
CA THR A 6 -47.44 -23.27 11.21
C THR A 6 -46.53 -22.04 11.10
N GLY A 7 -46.79 -21.12 10.16
CA GLY A 7 -45.91 -19.98 9.91
C GLY A 7 -45.87 -18.93 11.02
N ARG A 8 -46.95 -18.77 11.79
CA ARG A 8 -47.04 -17.70 12.82
C ARG A 8 -46.37 -18.08 14.15
N VAL A 9 -46.37 -19.36 14.52
CA VAL A 9 -45.73 -19.86 15.75
C VAL A 9 -44.20 -19.78 15.63
N LEU A 10 -43.65 -20.07 14.45
CA LEU A 10 -42.22 -19.91 14.19
C LEU A 10 -41.78 -18.44 14.19
N LEU A 11 -42.62 -17.53 13.69
CA LEU A 11 -42.33 -16.09 13.73
C LEU A 11 -42.31 -15.54 15.16
N VAL A 12 -43.25 -15.97 16.01
CA VAL A 12 -43.24 -15.61 17.45
C VAL A 12 -42.02 -16.20 18.15
N CYS A 13 -41.65 -17.45 17.85
CA CYS A 13 -40.48 -18.07 18.47
C CYS A 13 -39.18 -17.36 18.06
N ALA A 14 -39.01 -17.04 16.77
CA ALA A 14 -37.85 -16.29 16.28
C ALA A 14 -37.81 -14.85 16.81
N LEU A 15 -38.96 -14.20 16.95
CA LEU A 15 -39.04 -12.87 17.55
C LEU A 15 -38.76 -12.91 19.06
N CYS A 16 -39.12 -14.01 19.74
CA CYS A 16 -38.87 -14.20 21.17
C CYS A 16 -37.38 -14.41 21.47
N VAL A 17 -36.64 -15.17 20.65
CA VAL A 17 -35.16 -15.26 20.81
C VAL A 17 -34.46 -13.96 20.39
N LEU A 18 -34.97 -13.25 19.37
CA LEU A 18 -34.43 -11.95 18.97
C LEU A 18 -34.64 -10.87 20.05
N TRP A 19 -35.80 -10.88 20.70
CA TRP A 19 -36.11 -9.95 21.79
C TRP A 19 -35.44 -10.33 23.11
N CYS A 20 -35.28 -11.63 23.40
CA CYS A 20 -34.50 -12.11 24.55
C CYS A 20 -33.01 -11.73 24.40
N GLY A 21 -32.45 -11.83 23.19
CA GLY A 21 -31.08 -11.38 22.92
C GLY A 21 -30.86 -9.85 22.95
N ALA A 22 -31.94 -9.06 22.85
CA ALA A 22 -31.87 -7.60 22.88
C ALA A 22 -32.11 -6.99 24.29
N GLY A 23 -32.61 -7.79 25.25
CA GLY A 23 -32.99 -7.32 26.58
C GLY A 23 -31.92 -7.42 27.68
N ASP A 24 -30.95 -8.33 27.55
CA ASP A 24 -29.95 -8.62 28.61
C ASP A 24 -28.67 -7.76 28.56
N CYS A 25 -28.62 -6.71 27.74
CA CYS A 25 -27.48 -5.77 27.70
C CYS A 25 -27.70 -4.45 28.45
N PHE A 26 -28.78 -4.30 29.22
CA PHE A 26 -28.90 -3.17 30.15
C PHE A 26 -28.24 -3.50 31.51
N GLY A 27 -26.94 -3.81 31.46
CA GLY A 27 -26.03 -3.82 32.58
C GLY A 27 -24.89 -2.84 32.29
N ASN A 28 -24.72 -1.86 33.16
CA ASN A 28 -23.74 -0.76 33.03
C ASN A 28 -22.29 -1.26 32.93
N GLY A 29 -21.85 -1.58 31.73
CA GLY A 29 -20.47 -1.91 31.42
C GLY A 29 -20.23 -1.70 29.94
N VAL A 30 -19.88 -0.47 29.54
CA VAL A 30 -19.16 -0.31 28.27
C VAL A 30 -17.81 -1.00 28.50
N ASP A 31 -17.71 -2.28 28.18
CA ASP A 31 -16.55 -3.11 28.51
C ASP A 31 -15.28 -2.41 28.04
N VAL A 32 -14.40 -2.06 28.98
CA VAL A 32 -13.10 -1.41 28.73
C VAL A 32 -12.30 -2.21 27.67
N VAL A 33 -12.51 -3.53 27.64
CA VAL A 33 -11.96 -4.50 26.68
C VAL A 33 -12.36 -4.19 25.23
N SER A 34 -13.57 -3.68 24.97
CA SER A 34 -14.02 -3.32 23.62
C SER A 34 -13.40 -2.01 23.15
N VAL A 35 -13.10 -1.08 24.07
CA VAL A 35 -12.47 0.21 23.77
C VAL A 35 -10.98 0.03 23.45
N GLU A 36 -10.28 -0.82 24.20
CA GLU A 36 -8.87 -1.15 23.95
C GLU A 36 -8.68 -1.81 22.58
N LYS A 37 -9.52 -2.80 22.23
CA LYS A 37 -9.49 -3.44 20.91
C LYS A 37 -9.74 -2.46 19.76
N LEU A 38 -10.62 -1.47 19.95
CA LEU A 38 -10.85 -0.42 18.97
C LEU A 38 -9.65 0.51 18.84
N LYS A 39 -8.97 0.84 19.95
CA LYS A 39 -7.74 1.64 19.93
C LYS A 39 -6.59 0.91 19.24
N GLU A 40 -6.38 -0.37 19.54
CA GLU A 40 -5.39 -1.23 18.87
C GLU A 40 -5.68 -1.36 17.37
N ALA A 41 -6.93 -1.58 16.98
CA ALA A 41 -7.32 -1.65 15.58
C ALA A 41 -7.07 -0.32 14.85
N GLN A 42 -7.30 0.81 15.53
CA GLN A 42 -7.08 2.14 14.98
C GLN A 42 -5.58 2.45 14.84
N GLU A 43 -4.76 2.08 15.82
CA GLU A 43 -3.30 2.19 15.74
C GLU A 43 -2.72 1.32 14.61
N GLN A 44 -3.24 0.09 14.45
CA GLN A 44 -2.89 -0.78 13.32
C GLN A 44 -3.26 -0.18 11.96
N ARG A 45 -4.36 0.60 11.89
CA ARG A 45 -4.74 1.31 10.66
C ARG A 45 -3.78 2.46 10.34
N VAL A 46 -3.36 3.22 11.35
CA VAL A 46 -2.41 4.32 11.19
C VAL A 46 -1.05 3.80 10.73
N THR A 47 -0.56 2.70 11.33
CA THR A 47 0.72 2.10 10.96
C THR A 47 0.68 1.50 9.56
N ALA A 48 -0.39 0.78 9.20
CA ALA A 48 -0.60 0.25 7.85
C ALA A 48 -0.62 1.35 6.79
N ALA A 49 -1.33 2.46 7.08
CA ALA A 49 -1.41 3.59 6.15
C ALA A 49 -0.07 4.33 6.01
N ALA A 50 0.69 4.47 7.09
CA ALA A 50 2.02 5.07 7.06
C ALA A 50 3.01 4.21 6.25
N ALA A 51 3.00 2.89 6.45
CA ALA A 51 3.84 1.96 5.70
C ALA A 51 3.52 1.97 4.20
N ALA A 52 2.23 1.98 3.84
CA ALA A 52 1.80 2.10 2.44
C ALA A 52 2.25 3.43 1.81
N ALA A 53 2.14 4.54 2.54
CA ALA A 53 2.53 5.86 2.04
C ALA A 53 4.05 6.00 1.87
N GLU A 54 4.84 5.42 2.78
CA GLU A 54 6.31 5.38 2.65
C GLU A 54 6.72 4.51 1.46
N ALA A 55 6.20 3.29 1.36
CA ALA A 55 6.51 2.37 0.27
C ALA A 55 6.17 2.98 -1.10
N ALA A 56 5.04 3.68 -1.21
CA ALA A 56 4.64 4.34 -2.44
C ALA A 56 5.61 5.46 -2.84
N LYS A 57 6.11 6.26 -1.88
CA LYS A 57 7.13 7.29 -2.16
C LYS A 57 8.45 6.68 -2.62
N ILE A 58 8.88 5.59 -1.99
CA ILE A 58 10.09 4.86 -2.40
C ILE A 58 9.91 4.31 -3.81
N ALA A 59 8.72 3.77 -4.14
CA ALA A 59 8.42 3.29 -5.48
C ALA A 59 8.41 4.40 -6.55
N VAL A 60 7.92 5.62 -6.22
CA VAL A 60 8.03 6.78 -7.12
C VAL A 60 9.49 7.09 -7.43
N ASN A 61 10.33 7.24 -6.39
CA ASN A 61 11.75 7.56 -6.56
C ASN A 61 12.48 6.50 -7.39
N ALA A 62 12.19 5.22 -7.16
CA ALA A 62 12.78 4.13 -7.92
C ALA A 62 12.36 4.14 -9.40
N ALA A 63 11.08 4.43 -9.68
CA ALA A 63 10.60 4.53 -11.04
C ALA A 63 11.18 5.74 -11.79
N GLU A 64 11.33 6.89 -11.11
CA GLU A 64 11.99 8.07 -11.68
C GLU A 64 13.49 7.82 -11.92
N ALA A 65 14.18 7.12 -11.02
CA ALA A 65 15.58 6.73 -11.21
C ALA A 65 15.74 5.78 -12.43
N ALA A 66 14.82 4.82 -12.60
CA ALA A 66 14.81 3.92 -13.75
C ALA A 66 14.52 4.67 -15.06
N GLU A 67 13.59 5.63 -15.07
CA GLU A 67 13.31 6.49 -16.23
C GLU A 67 14.52 7.36 -16.59
N ALA A 68 15.18 7.96 -15.58
CA ALA A 68 16.37 8.78 -15.79
C ALA A 68 17.54 7.96 -16.36
N ALA A 69 17.79 6.76 -15.82
CA ALA A 69 18.83 5.85 -16.34
C ALA A 69 18.53 5.43 -17.79
N ALA A 70 17.27 5.16 -18.11
CA ALA A 70 16.86 4.83 -19.46
C ALA A 70 17.07 6.00 -20.44
N ASN A 71 16.63 7.20 -20.07
CA ASN A 71 16.80 8.39 -20.91
C ASN A 71 18.28 8.78 -21.10
N ALA A 72 19.11 8.60 -20.07
CA ALA A 72 20.56 8.79 -20.19
C ALA A 72 21.17 7.80 -21.19
N THR A 73 20.74 6.54 -21.16
CA THR A 73 21.19 5.49 -22.09
C THR A 73 20.75 5.78 -23.52
N LEU A 74 19.52 6.29 -23.74
CA LEU A 74 19.06 6.71 -25.06
C LEU A 74 19.94 7.82 -25.64
N LYS A 75 20.27 8.82 -24.81
CA LYS A 75 21.13 9.93 -25.22
C LYS A 75 22.55 9.45 -25.54
N ALA A 76 23.13 8.62 -24.68
CA ALA A 76 24.47 8.07 -24.90
C ALA A 76 24.52 7.19 -26.16
N ALA A 77 23.52 6.32 -26.36
CA ALA A 77 23.43 5.48 -27.53
C ALA A 77 23.40 6.29 -28.83
N ALA A 78 22.59 7.36 -28.89
CA ALA A 78 22.53 8.25 -30.04
C ALA A 78 23.89 8.89 -30.36
N ILE A 79 24.64 9.30 -29.33
CA ILE A 79 26.00 9.85 -29.47
C ILE A 79 26.94 8.76 -30.03
N THR A 80 26.91 7.55 -29.46
CA THR A 80 27.76 6.44 -29.92
C THR A 80 27.48 6.07 -31.38
N THR A 81 26.21 6.02 -31.80
CA THR A 81 25.86 5.70 -33.19
C THR A 81 26.29 6.82 -34.16
N ALA A 82 26.18 8.09 -33.75
CA ALA A 82 26.64 9.23 -34.56
C ALA A 82 28.15 9.20 -34.76
N ILE A 83 28.91 8.91 -33.70
CA ILE A 83 30.38 8.79 -33.76
C ILE A 83 30.81 7.62 -34.64
N ALA A 84 30.07 6.50 -34.64
CA ALA A 84 30.35 5.34 -35.47
C ALA A 84 30.34 5.66 -36.98
N GLY A 85 29.39 6.48 -37.44
CA GLY A 85 29.26 6.89 -38.84
C GLY A 85 30.28 7.90 -39.34
N ASP A 86 31.10 8.47 -38.46
CA ASP A 86 32.09 9.50 -38.79
C ASP A 86 33.46 8.85 -39.05
N HIS A 87 34.02 9.03 -40.26
CA HIS A 87 35.31 8.46 -40.70
C HIS A 87 36.53 9.35 -40.39
N ALA A 88 36.41 10.31 -39.46
CA ALA A 88 37.47 11.28 -39.20
C ALA A 88 38.68 10.71 -38.42
N ASP A 89 39.84 11.34 -38.62
CA ASP A 89 41.18 11.10 -38.03
C ASP A 89 41.27 11.25 -36.49
N GLU A 90 40.12 11.43 -35.81
CA GLU A 90 40.00 11.59 -34.36
C GLU A 90 39.41 10.33 -33.69
N THR A 91 39.77 9.14 -34.17
CA THR A 91 39.20 7.87 -33.70
C THR A 91 39.50 7.58 -32.22
N ALA A 92 40.72 7.87 -31.76
CA ALA A 92 41.12 7.64 -30.36
C ALA A 92 40.38 8.53 -29.33
N PRO A 93 40.33 9.87 -29.46
CA PRO A 93 39.60 10.71 -28.50
C PRO A 93 38.10 10.44 -28.49
N LYS A 94 37.48 10.22 -29.67
CA LYS A 94 36.04 9.91 -29.77
C LYS A 94 35.68 8.54 -29.16
N ALA A 95 36.57 7.55 -29.29
CA ALA A 95 36.40 6.24 -28.64
C ALA A 95 36.55 6.32 -27.12
N ALA A 96 37.46 7.15 -26.62
CA ALA A 96 37.61 7.39 -25.18
C ALA A 96 36.38 8.09 -24.58
N GLU A 97 35.84 9.10 -25.26
CA GLU A 97 34.64 9.82 -24.81
C GLU A 97 33.40 8.91 -24.76
N THR A 98 33.21 8.06 -25.77
CA THR A 98 32.13 7.06 -25.77
C THR A 98 32.27 6.04 -24.64
N ALA A 99 33.49 5.59 -24.32
CA ALA A 99 33.72 4.72 -23.17
C ALA A 99 33.40 5.41 -21.83
N ILE A 100 33.72 6.69 -21.69
CA ILE A 100 33.41 7.48 -20.48
C ILE A 100 31.89 7.63 -20.31
N GLU A 101 31.15 7.98 -21.37
CA GLU A 101 29.68 8.10 -21.31
C GLU A 101 29.00 6.74 -21.06
N ALA A 102 29.52 5.65 -21.63
CA ALA A 102 29.06 4.30 -21.32
C ALA A 102 29.30 3.93 -19.84
N GLY A 103 30.43 4.37 -19.26
CA GLY A 103 30.70 4.22 -17.84
C GLY A 103 29.71 4.99 -16.94
N LYS A 104 29.37 6.24 -17.31
CA LYS A 104 28.39 7.05 -16.57
C LYS A 104 26.98 6.42 -16.61
N THR A 105 26.54 5.98 -17.78
CA THR A 105 25.24 5.33 -17.94
C THR A 105 25.17 4.00 -17.18
N ALA A 106 26.27 3.23 -17.14
CA ALA A 106 26.33 2.00 -16.35
C ALA A 106 26.13 2.27 -14.86
N LYS A 107 26.82 3.29 -14.34
CA LYS A 107 26.68 3.71 -12.95
C LYS A 107 25.27 4.21 -12.61
N ALA A 108 24.64 4.93 -13.53
CA ALA A 108 23.25 5.37 -13.36
C ALA A 108 22.27 4.18 -13.34
N ALA A 109 22.46 3.20 -14.22
CA ALA A 109 21.64 2.00 -14.26
C ALA A 109 21.78 1.14 -13.00
N GLU A 110 23.01 1.01 -12.47
CA GLU A 110 23.28 0.29 -11.23
C GLU A 110 22.64 0.98 -10.02
N ALA A 111 22.69 2.31 -9.95
CA ALA A 111 21.98 3.09 -8.93
C ALA A 111 20.46 2.89 -9.02
N ALA A 112 19.90 2.84 -10.23
CA ALA A 112 18.48 2.56 -10.44
C ALA A 112 18.08 1.14 -10.00
N GLU A 113 18.94 0.13 -10.22
CA GLU A 113 18.69 -1.24 -9.70
C GLU A 113 18.64 -1.27 -8.17
N VAL A 114 19.51 -0.50 -7.50
CA VAL A 114 19.52 -0.40 -6.02
C VAL A 114 18.24 0.25 -5.50
N GLU A 115 17.81 1.37 -6.07
CA GLU A 115 16.56 2.03 -5.66
C GLU A 115 15.34 1.16 -5.95
N ALA A 116 15.31 0.44 -7.06
CA ALA A 116 14.22 -0.48 -7.39
C ALA A 116 14.17 -1.71 -6.46
N ALA A 117 15.32 -2.24 -6.03
CA ALA A 117 15.37 -3.28 -5.01
C ALA A 117 14.84 -2.79 -3.66
N LYS A 118 15.19 -1.55 -3.27
CA LYS A 118 14.67 -0.91 -2.06
C LYS A 118 13.15 -0.70 -2.13
N ALA A 119 12.62 -0.28 -3.27
CA ALA A 119 11.18 -0.15 -3.49
C ALA A 119 10.45 -1.50 -3.38
N ALA A 120 10.99 -2.56 -3.98
CA ALA A 120 10.39 -3.90 -3.88
C ALA A 120 10.36 -4.41 -2.42
N ALA A 121 11.44 -4.17 -1.66
CA ALA A 121 11.49 -4.53 -0.24
C ALA A 121 10.48 -3.73 0.59
N ALA A 122 10.39 -2.41 0.39
CA ALA A 122 9.44 -1.55 1.08
C ALA A 122 7.98 -1.92 0.76
N ALA A 123 7.69 -2.25 -0.51
CA ALA A 123 6.37 -2.69 -0.93
C ALA A 123 5.97 -4.04 -0.29
N ALA A 124 6.92 -4.97 -0.15
CA ALA A 124 6.69 -6.24 0.52
C ALA A 124 6.39 -6.06 2.03
N GLU A 125 7.11 -5.16 2.70
CA GLU A 125 6.85 -4.82 4.11
C GLU A 125 5.49 -4.12 4.28
N ALA A 126 5.15 -3.18 3.41
CA ALA A 126 3.83 -2.54 3.41
C ALA A 126 2.69 -3.55 3.21
N ALA A 127 2.89 -4.55 2.34
CA ALA A 127 1.89 -5.59 2.08
C ALA A 127 1.64 -6.48 3.31
N LYS A 128 2.69 -6.78 4.09
CA LYS A 128 2.55 -7.50 5.37
C LYS A 128 1.81 -6.67 6.42
N ALA A 129 2.00 -5.36 6.42
CA ALA A 129 1.34 -4.44 7.34
C ALA A 129 -0.12 -4.12 6.97
N ALA A 130 -0.54 -4.40 5.73
CA ALA A 130 -1.84 -4.03 5.20
C ALA A 130 -3.00 -4.90 5.75
N LYS A 131 -3.42 -4.62 6.99
CA LYS A 131 -4.55 -5.31 7.64
C LYS A 131 -5.93 -4.77 7.29
N ILE A 132 -6.00 -3.69 6.49
CA ILE A 132 -7.26 -3.12 5.98
C ILE A 132 -7.29 -3.14 4.46
N ALA A 133 -8.48 -3.35 3.89
CA ALA A 133 -8.68 -3.53 2.46
C ALA A 133 -8.12 -2.37 1.61
N GLU A 134 -8.38 -1.12 2.00
CA GLU A 134 -7.93 0.06 1.25
C GLU A 134 -6.40 0.23 1.28
N ALA A 135 -5.74 -0.09 2.40
CA ALA A 135 -4.28 -0.09 2.47
C ALA A 135 -3.67 -1.28 1.71
N ALA A 136 -4.37 -2.42 1.65
CA ALA A 136 -3.94 -3.58 0.88
C ALA A 136 -4.00 -3.30 -0.63
N GLU A 137 -5.03 -2.61 -1.10
CA GLU A 137 -5.14 -2.19 -2.50
C GLU A 137 -4.04 -1.20 -2.88
N ALA A 138 -3.82 -0.15 -2.05
CA ALA A 138 -2.74 0.80 -2.28
C ALA A 138 -1.35 0.14 -2.25
N SER A 139 -1.13 -0.81 -1.34
CA SER A 139 0.12 -1.56 -1.24
C SER A 139 0.32 -2.52 -2.40
N ALA A 140 -0.75 -3.13 -2.94
CA ALA A 140 -0.68 -3.99 -4.11
C ALA A 140 -0.35 -3.20 -5.40
N GLU A 141 -0.96 -2.03 -5.60
CA GLU A 141 -0.60 -1.10 -6.68
C GLU A 141 0.87 -0.65 -6.56
N THR A 142 1.30 -0.33 -5.34
CA THR A 142 2.70 0.02 -5.05
C THR A 142 3.66 -1.12 -5.39
N ALA A 143 3.32 -2.36 -5.05
CA ALA A 143 4.14 -3.54 -5.36
C ALA A 143 4.25 -3.79 -6.86
N LYS A 144 3.15 -3.66 -7.61
CA LYS A 144 3.16 -3.75 -9.08
C LYS A 144 4.07 -2.69 -9.70
N ALA A 145 3.97 -1.44 -9.23
CA ALA A 145 4.81 -0.35 -9.71
C ALA A 145 6.30 -0.59 -9.39
N ALA A 146 6.62 -1.07 -8.17
CA ALA A 146 7.98 -1.37 -7.77
C ALA A 146 8.60 -2.51 -8.60
N GLU A 147 7.86 -3.57 -8.87
CA GLU A 147 8.32 -4.67 -9.73
C GLU A 147 8.50 -4.22 -11.19
N ALA A 148 7.61 -3.36 -11.71
CA ALA A 148 7.77 -2.77 -13.03
C ALA A 148 9.03 -1.88 -13.13
N ALA A 149 9.30 -1.06 -12.10
CA ALA A 149 10.51 -0.25 -12.02
C ALA A 149 11.78 -1.12 -11.96
N LYS A 150 11.75 -2.21 -11.19
CA LYS A 150 12.84 -3.17 -11.09
C LYS A 150 13.12 -3.88 -12.40
N ALA A 151 12.09 -4.33 -13.10
CA ALA A 151 12.24 -4.94 -14.41
C ALA A 151 12.82 -3.94 -15.45
N ALA A 152 12.38 -2.67 -15.40
CA ALA A 152 12.92 -1.62 -16.26
C ALA A 152 14.40 -1.34 -15.95
N ALA A 153 14.76 -1.17 -14.67
CA ALA A 153 16.13 -0.93 -14.23
C ALA A 153 17.07 -2.09 -14.62
N ALA A 154 16.66 -3.34 -14.38
CA ALA A 154 17.43 -4.52 -14.75
C ALA A 154 17.64 -4.64 -16.27
N LYS A 155 16.61 -4.35 -17.07
CA LYS A 155 16.73 -4.31 -18.54
C LYS A 155 17.77 -3.28 -19.00
N VAL A 156 17.74 -2.07 -18.45
CA VAL A 156 18.72 -1.01 -18.79
C VAL A 156 20.12 -1.43 -18.33
N ALA A 157 20.28 -1.92 -17.11
CA ALA A 157 21.57 -2.34 -16.58
C ALA A 157 22.20 -3.46 -17.41
N ALA A 158 21.41 -4.46 -17.84
CA ALA A 158 21.89 -5.53 -18.71
C ALA A 158 22.38 -4.98 -20.07
N ALA A 159 21.61 -4.09 -20.70
CA ALA A 159 21.97 -3.53 -22.00
C ALA A 159 23.21 -2.63 -21.93
N VAL A 160 23.31 -1.79 -20.91
CA VAL A 160 24.44 -0.86 -20.73
C VAL A 160 25.73 -1.60 -20.38
N LYS A 161 25.67 -2.72 -19.65
CA LYS A 161 26.85 -3.57 -19.39
C LYS A 161 27.53 -4.02 -20.69
N VAL A 162 26.75 -4.46 -21.67
CA VAL A 162 27.28 -4.87 -22.98
C VAL A 162 27.84 -3.67 -23.74
N GLY A 163 27.10 -2.55 -23.80
CA GLY A 163 27.55 -1.34 -24.47
C GLY A 163 28.85 -0.77 -23.88
N LYS A 164 29.00 -0.79 -22.55
CA LYS A 164 30.23 -0.37 -21.86
C LYS A 164 31.42 -1.24 -22.23
N GLN A 165 31.26 -2.56 -22.26
CA GLN A 165 32.34 -3.47 -22.61
C GLN A 165 32.85 -3.24 -24.05
N GLU A 166 31.93 -3.07 -25.01
CA GLU A 166 32.31 -2.80 -26.40
C GLU A 166 32.93 -1.41 -26.57
N ALA A 167 32.44 -0.40 -25.85
CA ALA A 167 33.04 0.95 -25.87
C ALA A 167 34.45 0.99 -25.26
N GLU A 168 34.68 0.31 -24.13
CA GLU A 168 36.01 0.18 -23.52
C GLU A 168 36.98 -0.58 -24.45
N LYS A 169 36.49 -1.59 -25.16
CA LYS A 169 37.29 -2.34 -26.14
C LYS A 169 37.67 -1.47 -27.34
N ALA A 170 36.74 -0.66 -27.85
CA ALA A 170 37.02 0.30 -28.93
C ALA A 170 38.06 1.35 -28.51
N ALA A 171 37.92 1.91 -27.29
CA ALA A 171 38.90 2.85 -26.75
C ALA A 171 40.30 2.22 -26.60
N ALA A 172 40.38 0.99 -26.10
CA ALA A 172 41.64 0.27 -25.94
C ALA A 172 42.32 -0.07 -27.27
N ALA A 173 41.56 -0.45 -28.30
CA ALA A 173 42.10 -0.72 -29.64
C ALA A 173 42.60 0.56 -30.31
N ALA A 174 41.85 1.67 -30.19
CA ALA A 174 42.23 2.96 -30.75
C ALA A 174 43.50 3.51 -30.07
N ALA A 175 43.63 3.37 -28.75
CA ALA A 175 44.83 3.80 -28.01
C ALA A 175 46.11 3.04 -28.42
N LYS A 176 45.96 1.81 -28.94
CA LYS A 176 47.08 0.99 -29.44
C LYS A 176 47.45 1.27 -30.90
N GLY A 177 46.74 2.19 -31.59
CA GLY A 177 46.93 2.45 -33.01
C GLY A 177 46.48 1.31 -33.94
N ALA A 178 45.74 0.32 -33.42
CA ALA A 178 45.24 -0.82 -34.19
C ALA A 178 43.99 -0.43 -34.98
N ASN A 179 44.14 0.39 -36.03
CA ASN A 179 43.02 1.08 -36.69
C ASN A 179 41.92 0.13 -37.23
N ALA A 180 42.29 -1.02 -37.79
CA ALA A 180 41.31 -2.02 -38.23
C ALA A 180 40.55 -2.68 -37.06
N GLU A 181 41.23 -2.91 -35.93
CA GLU A 181 40.62 -3.48 -34.72
C GLU A 181 39.75 -2.43 -34.01
N ALA A 182 40.14 -1.16 -34.06
CA ALA A 182 39.38 -0.03 -33.54
C ALA A 182 38.08 0.17 -34.32
N GLU A 183 38.12 0.14 -35.67
CA GLU A 183 36.92 0.27 -36.50
C GLU A 183 35.94 -0.90 -36.32
N THR A 184 36.45 -2.14 -36.21
CA THR A 184 35.60 -3.30 -35.93
C THR A 184 34.98 -3.25 -34.53
N ALA A 185 35.73 -2.80 -33.51
CA ALA A 185 35.19 -2.61 -32.16
C ALA A 185 34.19 -1.43 -32.09
N LYS A 186 34.42 -0.35 -32.83
CA LYS A 186 33.51 0.79 -32.96
C LYS A 186 32.17 0.38 -33.56
N ALA A 187 32.18 -0.46 -34.60
CA ALA A 187 30.97 -1.02 -35.18
C ALA A 187 30.17 -1.87 -34.17
N LYS A 188 30.86 -2.71 -33.38
CA LYS A 188 30.23 -3.49 -32.30
C LYS A 188 29.67 -2.61 -31.18
N ALA A 189 30.37 -1.55 -30.81
CA ALA A 189 29.88 -0.57 -29.84
C ALA A 189 28.62 0.15 -30.36
N ALA A 190 28.55 0.45 -31.66
CA ALA A 190 27.38 1.04 -32.30
C ALA A 190 26.18 0.08 -32.34
N GLU A 191 26.42 -1.20 -32.65
CA GLU A 191 25.40 -2.25 -32.62
C GLU A 191 24.84 -2.43 -31.20
N ALA A 192 25.73 -2.56 -30.21
CA ALA A 192 25.37 -2.63 -28.80
C ALA A 192 24.61 -1.39 -28.32
N ALA A 193 25.01 -0.19 -28.79
CA ALA A 193 24.30 1.05 -28.49
C ALA A 193 22.88 1.08 -29.10
N SER A 194 22.70 0.58 -30.32
CA SER A 194 21.38 0.48 -30.97
C SER A 194 20.45 -0.47 -30.20
N GLU A 195 20.96 -1.64 -29.80
CA GLU A 195 20.18 -2.58 -28.98
C GLU A 195 19.88 -2.02 -27.59
N ALA A 196 20.85 -1.33 -26.98
CA ALA A 196 20.63 -0.60 -25.73
C ALA A 196 19.59 0.51 -25.88
N ALA A 197 19.55 1.23 -27.01
CA ALA A 197 18.53 2.24 -27.25
C ALA A 197 17.13 1.63 -27.33
N LYS A 198 16.95 0.49 -28.01
CA LYS A 198 15.65 -0.21 -28.08
C LYS A 198 15.19 -0.66 -26.70
N ALA A 199 16.05 -1.36 -25.96
CA ALA A 199 15.77 -1.83 -24.60
C ALA A 199 15.44 -0.65 -23.68
N SER A 200 16.19 0.44 -23.81
CA SER A 200 16.01 1.64 -23.00
C SER A 200 14.75 2.41 -23.33
N ALA A 201 14.31 2.47 -24.60
CA ALA A 201 13.04 3.08 -24.96
C ALA A 201 11.84 2.33 -24.37
N GLU A 202 11.89 1.00 -24.36
CA GLU A 202 10.89 0.17 -23.71
C GLU A 202 10.92 0.37 -22.18
N ALA A 203 12.11 0.34 -21.58
CA ALA A 203 12.30 0.54 -20.15
C ALA A 203 11.84 1.94 -19.69
N ALA A 204 12.12 3.01 -20.45
CA ALA A 204 11.67 4.36 -20.14
C ALA A 204 10.14 4.46 -20.11
N ARG A 205 9.46 3.83 -21.08
CA ARG A 205 7.98 3.78 -21.10
C ARG A 205 7.42 3.01 -19.91
N ALA A 206 8.03 1.86 -19.57
CA ALA A 206 7.62 1.06 -18.42
C ALA A 206 7.87 1.80 -17.09
N ALA A 207 9.04 2.43 -16.93
CA ALA A 207 9.40 3.22 -15.76
C ALA A 207 8.48 4.43 -15.57
N LYS A 208 8.16 5.15 -16.65
CA LYS A 208 7.20 6.26 -16.62
C LYS A 208 5.79 5.81 -16.21
N ALA A 209 5.34 4.66 -16.71
CA ALA A 209 4.06 4.07 -16.31
C ALA A 209 4.08 3.66 -14.83
N ALA A 210 5.18 3.07 -14.36
CA ALA A 210 5.38 2.72 -12.96
C ALA A 210 5.39 3.96 -12.06
N ALA A 211 6.06 5.06 -12.46
CA ALA A 211 6.09 6.31 -11.72
C ALA A 211 4.68 6.90 -11.55
N LYS A 212 3.88 6.89 -12.63
CA LYS A 212 2.48 7.33 -12.58
C LYS A 212 1.65 6.46 -11.62
N ALA A 213 1.76 5.13 -11.72
CA ALA A 213 1.03 4.21 -10.85
C ALA A 213 1.43 4.39 -9.37
N ALA A 214 2.73 4.46 -9.08
CA ALA A 214 3.25 4.71 -7.74
C ALA A 214 2.80 6.08 -7.18
N THR A 215 2.70 7.10 -8.03
CA THR A 215 2.22 8.43 -7.61
C THR A 215 0.74 8.40 -7.23
N GLU A 216 -0.10 7.70 -8.00
CA GLU A 216 -1.52 7.53 -7.66
C GLU A 216 -1.68 6.68 -6.38
N ALA A 217 -0.91 5.60 -6.24
CA ALA A 217 -0.88 4.81 -5.01
C ALA A 217 -0.44 5.65 -3.79
N ALA A 218 0.54 6.54 -3.96
CA ALA A 218 0.99 7.45 -2.90
C ALA A 218 -0.09 8.44 -2.47
N LYS A 219 -0.88 8.96 -3.42
CA LYS A 219 -2.02 9.84 -3.10
C LYS A 219 -3.11 9.08 -2.33
N ILE A 220 -3.41 7.85 -2.73
CA ILE A 220 -4.39 7.00 -2.04
C ILE A 220 -3.90 6.70 -0.62
N ALA A 221 -2.65 6.25 -0.48
CA ALA A 221 -2.07 5.95 0.83
C ALA A 221 -2.00 7.19 1.75
N ALA A 222 -1.71 8.38 1.20
CA ALA A 222 -1.72 9.63 1.95
C ALA A 222 -3.13 9.97 2.48
N LYS A 223 -4.17 9.81 1.65
CA LYS A 223 -5.57 10.02 2.08
C LYS A 223 -5.99 9.03 3.16
N ILE A 224 -5.60 7.77 3.04
CA ILE A 224 -5.86 6.74 4.06
C ILE A 224 -5.15 7.12 5.37
N ALA A 225 -3.91 7.58 5.31
CA ALA A 225 -3.15 8.01 6.48
C ALA A 225 -3.76 9.24 7.16
N GLU A 226 -4.27 10.20 6.38
CA GLU A 226 -4.96 11.37 6.89
C GLU A 226 -6.29 11.00 7.56
N ALA A 227 -7.12 10.18 6.91
CA ALA A 227 -8.37 9.68 7.47
C ALA A 227 -8.15 8.87 8.76
N ALA A 228 -7.10 8.04 8.78
CA ALA A 228 -6.71 7.31 9.98
C ALA A 228 -6.36 8.28 11.12
N LYS A 229 -5.54 9.31 10.89
CA LYS A 229 -5.21 10.30 11.92
C LYS A 229 -6.41 11.10 12.41
N ALA A 230 -7.29 11.54 11.50
CA ALA A 230 -8.50 12.27 11.86
C ALA A 230 -9.44 11.43 12.75
N GLY A 231 -9.61 10.14 12.42
CA GLY A 231 -10.38 9.21 13.27
C GLY A 231 -9.76 8.97 14.64
N GLN A 232 -8.42 9.03 14.75
CA GLN A 232 -7.72 8.92 16.04
C GLN A 232 -8.00 10.12 16.94
N GLN A 233 -7.93 11.33 16.38
CA GLN A 233 -8.19 12.58 17.12
C GLN A 233 -9.63 12.66 17.61
N GLN A 234 -10.61 12.35 16.76
CA GLN A 234 -12.02 12.34 17.17
C GLN A 234 -12.28 11.34 18.30
N ASN A 235 -11.63 10.17 18.27
CA ASN A 235 -11.76 9.18 19.32
C ASN A 235 -11.11 9.67 20.63
N GLU A 236 -9.89 10.23 20.56
CA GLU A 236 -9.22 10.83 21.72
C GLU A 236 -10.05 11.95 22.36
N ASP A 237 -10.60 12.86 21.55
CA ASP A 237 -11.41 13.98 22.01
C ASP A 237 -12.74 13.50 22.61
N PHE A 238 -13.38 12.50 22.00
CA PHE A 238 -14.58 11.86 22.54
C PHE A 238 -14.33 11.26 23.93
N TRP A 239 -13.21 10.54 24.13
CA TRP A 239 -12.87 9.96 25.43
C TRP A 239 -12.42 10.98 26.47
N LYS A 240 -11.71 12.04 26.06
CA LYS A 240 -11.34 13.16 26.94
C LYS A 240 -12.59 13.90 27.43
N ASN A 241 -13.58 14.12 26.56
CA ASN A 241 -14.81 14.83 26.90
C ASN A 241 -15.76 13.97 27.76
N LYS A 242 -15.79 12.64 27.56
CA LYS A 242 -16.59 11.72 28.40
C LYS A 242 -16.06 11.61 29.84
N LYS A 243 -14.76 11.77 30.07
CA LYS A 243 -14.19 11.89 31.44
C LYS A 243 -14.65 13.16 32.18
N GLY A 244 -15.20 14.16 31.48
CA GLY A 244 -15.80 15.36 32.08
C GLY A 244 -17.23 15.15 32.61
N PHE A 245 -17.98 14.16 32.11
CA PHE A 245 -19.32 13.83 32.62
C PHE A 245 -19.30 12.93 33.87
N GLY A 246 -18.16 12.29 34.18
CA GLY A 246 -17.98 11.41 35.34
C GLY A 246 -17.47 12.10 36.61
N ALA A 247 -17.31 13.43 36.60
CA ALA A 247 -16.73 14.19 37.73
C ALA A 247 -17.78 14.92 38.60
N ASN A 248 -19.09 14.72 38.37
CA ASN A 248 -20.15 15.28 39.23
C ASN A 248 -21.07 14.21 39.81
N ALA A 249 -20.48 13.16 40.40
CA ALA A 249 -21.24 12.15 41.13
C ALA A 249 -20.45 11.59 42.33
N THR A 250 -19.78 12.45 43.09
CA THR A 250 -19.27 12.08 44.43
C THR A 250 -18.98 13.33 45.24
N ALA A 251 -19.99 13.87 45.93
CA ALA A 251 -19.87 14.58 47.21
C ALA A 251 -21.24 15.08 47.68
N ASN A 252 -22.04 14.17 48.26
CA ASN A 252 -22.64 14.40 49.58
C ASN A 252 -23.30 13.11 50.06
N THR A 253 -22.54 12.34 50.81
CA THR A 253 -23.09 11.46 51.84
C THR A 253 -23.56 12.31 53.01
N GLU A 254 -24.66 11.85 53.61
CA GLU A 254 -25.13 12.09 54.98
C GLU A 254 -26.37 12.96 55.16
N TYR A 255 -27.45 12.24 55.48
CA TYR A 255 -28.54 12.56 56.40
C TYR A 255 -29.52 13.68 56.01
N SER A 256 -30.74 13.31 55.64
CA SER A 256 -31.84 13.25 56.62
C SER A 256 -33.17 12.82 55.97
N ASP A 257 -34.00 12.19 56.80
CA ASP A 257 -35.23 11.43 56.56
C ASP A 257 -36.27 12.00 55.58
N GLY A 258 -36.96 11.09 54.90
CA GLY A 258 -38.07 11.40 54.02
C GLY A 258 -38.71 10.17 53.36
N SER A 259 -39.08 9.18 54.17
CA SER A 259 -40.03 8.10 53.89
C SER A 259 -40.92 8.28 52.63
N THR A 260 -40.88 7.31 51.71
CA THR A 260 -42.06 6.57 51.21
C THR A 260 -41.58 5.31 50.48
N ALA A 261 -41.74 4.17 51.13
CA ALA A 261 -41.68 2.86 50.51
C ALA A 261 -43.00 2.57 49.76
N ALA A 262 -42.89 1.73 48.72
CA ALA A 262 -43.94 0.89 48.14
C ALA A 262 -45.08 1.52 47.33
N SER A 263 -45.02 1.33 46.00
CA SER A 263 -46.14 0.76 45.21
C SER A 263 -45.65 0.23 43.85
N LEU A 264 -44.87 -0.86 43.88
CA LEU A 264 -44.86 -1.86 42.81
C LEU A 264 -45.76 -3.01 43.26
N THR A 265 -47.06 -2.74 43.41
CA THR A 265 -48.09 -3.70 43.82
C THR A 265 -49.15 -3.78 42.73
N THR A 266 -48.83 -4.32 41.54
CA THR A 266 -49.88 -4.64 40.53
C THR A 266 -49.44 -5.54 39.36
N SER A 267 -48.37 -6.35 39.43
CA SER A 267 -48.04 -7.17 38.23
C SER A 267 -47.31 -8.52 38.36
N PRO A 268 -47.36 -9.28 39.47
CA PRO A 268 -47.07 -10.72 39.40
C PRO A 268 -48.31 -11.55 38.97
N LEU A 269 -49.53 -11.05 39.22
CA LEU A 269 -50.77 -11.75 38.85
C LEU A 269 -51.08 -11.69 37.34
N LEU A 270 -50.69 -10.62 36.65
CA LEU A 270 -50.85 -10.51 35.19
C LEU A 270 -49.89 -11.43 34.44
N LEU A 271 -48.64 -11.57 34.92
CA LEU A 271 -47.68 -12.51 34.34
C LEU A 271 -48.10 -13.96 34.58
N LEU A 272 -48.63 -14.29 35.76
CA LEU A 272 -49.16 -15.64 36.03
C LEU A 272 -50.43 -15.96 35.23
N LEU A 273 -51.33 -14.99 35.03
CA LEU A 273 -52.53 -15.19 34.19
C LEU A 273 -52.19 -15.43 32.71
N VAL A 274 -51.16 -14.77 32.18
CA VAL A 274 -50.71 -14.99 30.79
C VAL A 274 -50.03 -16.36 30.62
N VAL A 275 -49.31 -16.84 31.63
CA VAL A 275 -48.66 -18.17 31.60
C VAL A 275 -49.68 -19.30 31.77
N VAL A 276 -50.73 -19.13 32.58
CA VAL A 276 -51.76 -20.17 32.79
C VAL A 276 -52.73 -20.30 31.61
N ALA A 277 -53.01 -19.21 30.87
CA ALA A 277 -53.86 -19.26 29.67
C ALA A 277 -53.22 -20.07 28.51
N CYS A 278 -51.89 -20.11 28.43
CA CYS A 278 -51.17 -20.90 27.42
C CYS A 278 -51.15 -22.42 27.70
N ALA A 279 -51.41 -22.85 28.94
CA ALA A 279 -51.39 -24.28 29.29
C ALA A 279 -52.72 -25.01 29.01
N ALA A 280 -53.84 -24.30 28.90
CA ALA A 280 -55.16 -24.91 28.71
C ALA A 280 -55.53 -25.20 27.24
N ALA A 281 -54.79 -24.63 26.27
CA ALA A 281 -55.06 -24.85 24.84
C ALA A 281 -54.40 -26.12 24.27
N VAL A 282 -53.66 -26.88 25.09
CA VAL A 282 -52.91 -28.08 24.66
C VAL A 282 -53.61 -29.39 25.08
N VAL A 283 -54.86 -29.33 25.56
CA VAL A 283 -55.68 -30.54 25.88
C VAL A 283 -56.96 -30.64 25.02
N ALA A 284 -57.08 -29.83 23.96
CA ALA A 284 -58.17 -29.96 22.99
C ALA A 284 -57.74 -29.49 21.58
N ALA A 285 -56.68 -30.09 21.02
CA ALA A 285 -56.39 -30.09 19.58
C ALA A 285 -55.42 -31.23 19.24
#